data_AF-A0AB38E7A7-F1
#
_entry.id   AF-A0AB38E7A7-F1
#
_cell.length_a   1.000
_cell.length_b   1.000
_cell.length_c   1.000
_cell.angle_alpha   90.00
_cell.angle_beta   90.00
_cell.angle_gamma   90.00
#
_symmetry.space_group_name_H-M   'P 1'
#
loop_
_entity.id
_entity.type
_entity.pdbx_description
1 polymer ?
#
loop_
_entity_poly.entity_id
_entity_poly.type
_entity_poly.pdbx_seq_one_letter_code
_entity_poly.pdbx_strand_id
1 'polypeptide(L)'
;MNLTLKILATAGALTVWAFNAQAADNARSPDDIIATHCVACHSVGLLKAPKIGDTAAWEERANKAGGLDGLLASTLKGLSIMPPKGSCADCTDDELKNAIRSMSGLE
;
A
#
# COMPACT_ATOMS: atom_id res chain seq x y z
N MET A 1 -63.12 14.52 7.08
CA MET A 1 -62.61 15.13 8.31
C MET A 1 -61.96 14.05 9.14
N ASN A 2 -60.68 14.23 9.44
CA ASN A 2 -59.83 13.51 10.40
C ASN A 2 -59.37 12.09 9.99
N LEU A 3 -58.12 11.93 9.56
CA LEU A 3 -56.84 11.85 10.29
C LEU A 3 -56.61 10.47 10.94
N THR A 4 -55.38 9.99 10.76
CA THR A 4 -54.73 8.83 11.41
C THR A 4 -55.08 7.45 10.87
N LEU A 5 -54.43 7.09 9.75
CA LEU A 5 -54.29 5.70 9.33
C LEU A 5 -52.96 5.16 9.89
N LYS A 6 -53.06 4.39 10.98
CA LYS A 6 -52.04 3.41 11.35
C LYS A 6 -52.13 2.25 10.37
N ILE A 7 -51.07 1.95 9.63
CA ILE A 7 -50.87 0.62 9.04
C ILE A 7 -49.45 0.15 9.37
N LEU A 8 -49.41 -0.95 10.11
CA LEU A 8 -48.26 -1.80 10.35
C LEU A 8 -47.69 -2.29 9.02
N ALA A 9 -46.36 -2.25 8.88
CA ALA A 9 -45.63 -3.19 8.04
C ALA A 9 -44.31 -3.54 8.74
N THR A 10 -44.25 -4.78 9.21
CA THR A 10 -43.06 -5.48 9.67
C THR A 10 -42.10 -5.74 8.51
N ALA A 11 -40.81 -5.43 8.67
CA ALA A 11 -39.65 -6.24 8.27
C ALA A 11 -38.39 -5.38 8.12
N GLY A 12 -37.26 -5.90 8.63
CA GLY A 12 -35.93 -5.47 8.20
C GLY A 12 -35.12 -4.74 9.28
N ALA A 13 -34.49 -5.51 10.16
CA ALA A 13 -33.30 -5.02 10.84
C ALA A 13 -32.22 -4.71 9.78
N LEU A 14 -31.95 -3.43 9.56
CA LEU A 14 -30.78 -2.97 8.82
C LEU A 14 -30.05 -1.97 9.71
N THR A 15 -29.22 -2.51 10.59
CA THR A 15 -28.12 -1.77 11.20
C THR A 15 -27.18 -1.33 10.08
N VAL A 16 -27.27 -0.07 9.68
CA VAL A 16 -26.25 0.57 8.85
C VAL A 16 -25.04 0.87 9.72
N TRP A 17 -24.17 -0.13 9.93
CA TRP A 17 -22.79 0.14 10.30
C TRP A 17 -22.06 0.57 9.03
N ALA A 18 -22.10 1.87 8.75
CA ALA A 18 -21.18 2.45 7.79
C ALA A 18 -19.79 2.46 8.43
N PHE A 19 -19.01 1.40 8.20
CA PHE A 19 -17.56 1.47 8.35
C PHE A 19 -17.02 2.31 7.20
N ASN A 20 -17.05 3.64 7.36
CA ASN A 20 -16.18 4.51 6.58
C ASN A 20 -14.76 4.26 7.07
N ALA A 21 -14.04 3.38 6.38
CA ALA A 21 -12.59 3.38 6.44
C ALA A 21 -12.11 4.65 5.73
N GLN A 22 -12.06 5.76 6.47
CA GLN A 22 -11.33 6.95 6.05
C GLN A 22 -9.85 6.59 6.11
N ALA A 23 -9.31 6.08 5.01
CA ALA A 23 -7.86 6.06 4.83
C ALA A 23 -7.37 7.51 4.85
N ALA A 24 -6.28 7.75 5.58
CA ALA A 24 -5.81 9.04 6.03
C ALA A 24 -5.81 10.12 4.93
N ASP A 25 -6.45 11.26 5.21
CA ASP A 25 -6.57 12.45 4.34
C ASP A 25 -5.24 13.07 3.87
N ASN A 26 -4.08 12.47 4.16
CA ASN A 26 -2.75 12.98 3.79
C ASN A 26 -1.76 11.91 3.31
N ALA A 27 -2.20 10.69 2.95
CA ALA A 27 -1.29 9.69 2.39
C ALA A 27 -0.78 10.13 1.01
N ARG A 28 0.54 10.16 0.82
CA ARG A 28 1.15 10.49 -0.48
C ARG A 28 0.89 9.38 -1.50
N SER A 29 0.89 9.74 -2.78
CA SER A 29 0.75 8.74 -3.82
C SER A 29 2.01 7.85 -3.88
N PRO A 30 1.88 6.58 -4.31
CA PRO A 30 3.03 5.71 -4.53
C PRO A 30 4.03 6.31 -5.51
N ASP A 31 3.53 6.94 -6.58
CA ASP A 31 4.37 7.54 -7.62
C ASP A 31 5.20 8.71 -7.08
N ASP A 32 4.64 9.54 -6.19
CA ASP A 32 5.38 10.62 -5.53
C ASP A 32 6.50 10.07 -4.65
N ILE A 33 6.21 9.02 -3.88
CA ILE A 33 7.21 8.36 -3.02
C ILE A 33 8.31 7.75 -3.87
N ILE A 34 7.94 7.04 -4.93
CA ILE A 34 8.88 6.40 -5.86
C ILE A 34 9.79 7.44 -6.48
N ALA A 35 9.22 8.51 -7.05
CA ALA A 35 9.94 9.59 -7.70
C ALA A 35 10.87 10.34 -6.74
N THR A 36 10.48 10.49 -5.47
CA THR A 36 11.27 11.24 -4.48
C THR A 36 12.39 10.40 -3.86
N HIS A 37 12.14 9.11 -3.59
CA HIS A 37 13.00 8.30 -2.72
C HIS A 37 13.58 7.06 -3.39
N CYS A 38 12.86 6.43 -4.32
CA CYS A 38 13.18 5.08 -4.80
C CYS A 38 13.93 5.08 -6.15
N VAL A 39 13.63 6.03 -7.03
CA VAL A 39 14.15 6.07 -8.42
C VAL A 39 15.67 6.15 -8.52
N ALA A 40 16.36 6.71 -7.52
CA ALA A 40 17.81 6.84 -7.52
C ALA A 40 18.51 5.49 -7.70
N CYS A 41 17.92 4.41 -7.18
CA CYS A 41 18.44 3.05 -7.33
C CYS A 41 17.56 2.18 -8.23
N HIS A 42 16.24 2.28 -8.10
CA HIS A 42 15.32 1.33 -8.74
C HIS A 42 14.98 1.67 -10.20
N SER A 43 15.27 2.89 -10.70
CA SER A 43 14.98 3.22 -12.10
C SER A 43 15.83 2.41 -13.10
N VAL A 44 17.13 2.32 -12.84
CA VAL A 44 18.11 1.64 -13.70
C VAL A 44 18.66 0.35 -13.10
N GLY A 45 18.22 -0.02 -11.90
CA GLY A 45 18.72 -1.18 -11.17
C GLY A 45 20.14 -0.98 -10.64
N LEU A 46 20.44 0.24 -10.20
CA LEU A 46 21.74 0.60 -9.63
C LEU A 46 22.02 -0.29 -8.42
N LEU A 47 23.29 -0.68 -8.24
CA LEU A 47 23.71 -1.54 -7.11
C LEU A 47 22.93 -2.85 -7.01
N LYS A 48 22.42 -3.37 -8.14
CA LYS A 48 21.58 -4.59 -8.23
C LYS A 48 20.20 -4.45 -7.59
N ALA A 49 19.71 -3.23 -7.40
CA ALA A 49 18.33 -2.97 -7.04
C ALA A 49 17.38 -3.57 -8.11
N PRO A 50 16.24 -4.18 -7.72
CA PRO A 50 15.23 -4.61 -8.68
C PRO A 50 14.67 -3.39 -9.41
N LYS A 51 14.57 -3.47 -10.75
CA LYS A 51 14.08 -2.35 -11.56
C LYS A 51 12.59 -2.14 -11.38
N ILE A 52 12.14 -0.90 -11.45
CA ILE A 52 10.72 -0.57 -11.54
C ILE A 52 10.13 -1.27 -12.78
N GLY A 53 9.04 -2.00 -12.60
CA GLY A 53 8.36 -2.76 -13.67
C GLY A 53 9.00 -4.10 -14.03
N ASP A 54 10.12 -4.49 -13.42
CA ASP A 54 10.70 -5.83 -13.60
C ASP A 54 10.03 -6.83 -12.65
N THR A 55 8.76 -7.15 -12.93
CA THR A 55 7.92 -7.97 -12.05
C THR A 55 8.56 -9.33 -11.75
N ALA A 56 9.22 -9.96 -12.73
CA ALA A 56 9.92 -11.23 -12.52
C ALA A 56 11.04 -11.14 -11.46
N ALA A 57 11.84 -10.07 -11.51
CA ALA A 57 12.87 -9.83 -10.50
C ALA A 57 12.28 -9.56 -9.11
N TRP A 58 11.11 -8.93 -9.03
CA TRP A 58 10.40 -8.68 -7.77
C TRP A 58 9.73 -9.94 -7.23
N GLU A 59 9.10 -10.77 -8.07
CA GLU A 59 8.51 -12.05 -7.68
C GLU A 59 9.55 -12.98 -7.05
N GLU A 60 10.72 -13.10 -7.66
CA GLU A 60 11.82 -13.91 -7.12
C GLU A 60 12.22 -13.44 -5.70
N ARG A 61 12.27 -12.12 -5.49
CA ARG A 61 12.61 -11.52 -4.20
C ARG A 61 11.49 -11.67 -3.19
N ALA A 62 10.24 -11.47 -3.59
CA ALA A 62 9.06 -11.65 -2.76
C ALA A 62 8.98 -13.10 -2.27
N ASN A 63 9.15 -14.08 -3.15
CA ASN A 63 9.14 -15.50 -2.80
C ASN A 63 10.20 -15.86 -1.76
N LYS A 64 11.38 -15.23 -1.83
CA LYS A 64 12.46 -15.41 -0.83
C LYS A 64 12.19 -14.69 0.48
N ALA A 65 11.46 -13.58 0.45
CA ALA A 65 11.22 -12.73 1.61
C ALA A 65 9.94 -13.08 2.39
N GLY A 66 9.04 -13.89 1.83
CA GLY A 66 7.72 -14.18 2.41
C GLY A 66 6.60 -13.30 1.86
N GLY A 67 6.66 -12.99 0.56
CA GLY A 67 5.69 -12.15 -0.15
C GLY A 67 5.93 -10.65 0.04
N LEU A 68 4.89 -9.87 -0.24
CA LEU A 68 4.93 -8.41 -0.16
C LEU A 68 5.25 -7.89 1.26
N ASP A 69 4.73 -8.56 2.29
CA ASP A 69 5.01 -8.19 3.69
C ASP A 69 6.48 -8.41 4.05
N GLY A 70 7.11 -9.45 3.49
CA GLY A 70 8.54 -9.68 3.61
C GLY A 70 9.40 -8.59 2.94
N LEU A 71 8.96 -8.12 1.77
CA LEU A 71 9.60 -6.98 1.09
C LEU A 71 9.45 -5.70 1.90
N LEU A 72 8.29 -5.46 2.49
CA LEU A 72 8.05 -4.32 3.38
C LEU A 72 8.97 -4.40 4.62
N ALA A 73 9.03 -5.55 5.29
CA ALA A 73 9.90 -5.74 6.45
C ALA A 73 11.39 -5.48 6.12
N SER A 74 11.84 -5.95 4.96
CA SER A 74 13.19 -5.68 4.45
C SER A 74 13.41 -4.20 4.16
N THR A 75 12.41 -3.53 3.60
CA THR A 75 12.44 -2.09 3.31
C THR A 75 12.51 -1.27 4.60
N LEU A 76 11.71 -1.61 5.61
CA LEU A 76 11.70 -0.92 6.91
C LEU A 76 13.05 -1.02 7.61
N LYS A 77 13.64 -2.23 7.64
CA LYS A 77 14.94 -2.49 8.27
C LYS A 77 16.12 -1.93 7.45
N GLY A 78 15.98 -1.86 6.13
CA GLY A 78 17.11 -1.72 5.20
C GLY A 78 17.76 -3.06 4.90
N LEU A 79 18.35 -3.18 3.71
CA LEU A 79 18.97 -4.42 3.23
C LEU A 79 20.20 -4.12 2.38
N SER A 80 21.36 -4.60 2.83
CA SER A 80 22.65 -4.40 2.15
C SER A 80 22.92 -2.91 1.93
N ILE A 81 22.78 -2.42 0.69
CA ILE A 81 23.02 -1.03 0.33
C ILE A 81 21.72 -0.20 0.35
N MET A 82 20.56 -0.83 0.42
CA MET A 82 19.28 -0.14 0.55
C MET A 82 19.13 0.41 1.98
N PRO A 83 19.04 1.75 2.17
CA PRO A 83 18.90 2.33 3.49
C PRO A 83 17.54 1.96 4.13
N PRO A 84 17.43 2.02 5.47
CA PRO A 84 16.16 1.85 6.15
C PRO A 84 15.07 2.76 5.58
N LYS A 85 13.86 2.22 5.42
CA LYS A 85 12.68 2.86 4.80
C LYS A 85 12.92 3.40 3.38
N GLY A 86 13.93 2.91 2.66
CA GLY A 86 14.26 3.38 1.33
C GLY A 86 14.59 4.88 1.29
N SER A 87 15.17 5.43 2.36
CA SER A 87 15.43 6.87 2.59
C SER A 87 14.18 7.75 2.86
N CYS A 88 12.98 7.18 2.89
CA CYS A 88 11.78 7.90 3.31
C CYS A 88 11.54 7.75 4.82
N ALA A 89 12.20 8.58 5.63
CA ALA A 89 12.14 8.49 7.09
C ALA A 89 10.72 8.73 7.65
N ASP A 90 9.92 9.57 6.97
CA ASP A 90 8.57 9.94 7.38
C ASP A 90 7.46 9.09 6.73
N CYS A 91 7.80 8.17 5.79
CA CYS A 91 6.79 7.33 5.17
C CYS A 91 6.11 6.41 6.17
N THR A 92 4.79 6.27 6.07
CA THR A 92 4.06 5.23 6.78
C THR A 92 4.33 3.86 6.16
N ASP A 93 4.03 2.79 6.90
CA ASP A 93 4.20 1.42 6.39
C ASP A 93 3.30 1.16 5.18
N ASP A 94 2.09 1.74 5.16
CA ASP A 94 1.15 1.64 4.04
C ASP A 94 1.66 2.39 2.80
N GLU A 95 2.23 3.58 2.99
CA GLU A 95 2.89 4.36 1.94
C GLU A 95 4.02 3.55 1.28
N LEU A 96 4.88 2.92 2.10
CA LEU A 96 5.97 2.08 1.59
C LEU A 96 5.44 0.81 0.92
N LYS A 97 4.42 0.15 1.49
CA LYS A 97 3.82 -1.05 0.92
C LYS A 97 3.22 -0.78 -0.46
N ASN A 98 2.52 0.34 -0.62
CA ASN A 98 1.94 0.73 -1.89
C ASN A 98 3.02 1.15 -2.92
N ALA A 99 4.10 1.80 -2.49
CA ALA A 99 5.25 2.07 -3.35
C ALA A 99 5.91 0.75 -3.83
N ILE A 100 6.09 -0.24 -2.94
CA ILE A 100 6.62 -1.56 -3.33
C ILE A 100 5.71 -2.23 -4.35
N ARG A 101 4.38 -2.22 -4.13
CA ARG A 101 3.41 -2.74 -5.11
C ARG A 101 3.54 -2.08 -6.47
N SER A 102 3.51 -0.74 -6.50
CA SER A 102 3.62 0.03 -7.75
C SER A 102 4.93 -0.25 -8.50
N MET A 103 6.06 -0.34 -7.79
CA MET A 103 7.34 -0.69 -8.43
C MET A 103 7.41 -2.13 -8.92
N SER A 104 6.76 -3.06 -8.21
CA SER A 104 6.90 -4.49 -8.43
C SER A 104 5.87 -5.08 -9.38
N GLY A 105 4.69 -4.46 -9.51
CA GLY A 105 3.55 -5.04 -10.21
C GLY A 105 2.98 -6.28 -9.50
N LEU A 106 3.28 -6.45 -8.21
CA LEU A 106 2.72 -7.50 -7.36
C LEU A 106 1.43 -7.00 -6.69
N GLU A 107 0.43 -7.88 -6.58
CA GLU A 107 -0.85 -7.63 -5.88
C GLU A 107 -0.78 -8.04 -4.39
#